data_AF-A0A429EH74-F1
#
_entry.id   AF-A0A429EH74-F1
#
_cell.length_a   1.000
_cell.length_b   1.000
_cell.length_c   1.000
_cell.angle_alpha   90.00
_cell.angle_beta   90.00
_cell.angle_gamma   90.00
#
_symmetry.space_group_name_H-M   'P 1'
#
loop_
_entity.id
_entity.type
_entity.pdbx_description
1 polymer ?
#
loop_
_entity_poly.entity_id
_entity_poly.type
_entity_poly.pdbx_seq_one_letter_code
_entity_poly.pdbx_strand_id
1 'polypeptide(L)'
;MDWRPGRGTRIALIPRDGGPVRWAHDDAFWVWHTVNAHDAGGRVVLDYVQWPAPGLGPRPAAPGGAPHGLARAVLDPDAGTVRRDLLDDARVEFPRVDDRDLTGPHRRIAAAAGSGRARDLLPGEYGALRWYDVRGDGLDVRTWEAGDLSVGEPVFAPGADGGYWLTFATDRTDLASLLLVFADGDPGGGPVARVRVPVRVALGLHGAWLPTEERPG
;
A
#
# COMPACT_ATOMS: atom_id res chain seq x y z
N MET A 1 1.20 -20.76 11.29
CA MET A 1 0.02 -20.35 10.50
C MET A 1 -0.35 -21.49 9.58
N ASP A 2 -1.65 -21.79 9.43
CA ASP A 2 -2.17 -22.87 8.58
C ASP A 2 -3.14 -22.27 7.56
N TRP A 3 -2.73 -22.19 6.29
CA TRP A 3 -3.52 -21.57 5.21
C TRP A 3 -4.55 -22.55 4.65
N ARG A 4 -5.83 -22.18 4.73
CA ARG A 4 -6.97 -23.02 4.31
C ARG A 4 -7.78 -22.33 3.20
N PRO A 5 -7.26 -22.24 1.96
CA PRO A 5 -7.91 -21.49 0.87
C PRO A 5 -9.30 -22.04 0.50
N GLY A 6 -9.56 -23.33 0.73
CA GLY A 6 -10.89 -23.91 0.52
C GLY A 6 -11.99 -23.33 1.42
N ARG A 7 -11.67 -22.47 2.38
CA ARG A 7 -12.64 -21.74 3.22
C ARG A 7 -13.00 -20.35 2.69
N GLY A 8 -12.36 -19.90 1.61
CA GLY A 8 -12.52 -18.55 1.08
C GLY A 8 -12.02 -17.46 2.03
N THR A 9 -12.32 -16.22 1.67
CA THR A 9 -12.07 -15.04 2.51
C THR A 9 -13.40 -14.50 3.04
N ARG A 10 -13.41 -14.17 4.34
CA ARG A 10 -14.58 -13.60 5.04
C ARG A 10 -14.25 -12.19 5.50
N ILE A 11 -15.09 -11.23 5.15
CA ILE A 11 -14.92 -9.83 5.52
C ILE A 11 -16.05 -9.45 6.47
N ALA A 12 -15.69 -9.00 7.67
CA ALA A 12 -16.64 -8.50 8.67
C ALA A 12 -16.85 -6.99 8.46
N LEU A 13 -18.11 -6.58 8.35
CA LEU A 13 -18.53 -5.19 8.30
C LEU A 13 -19.20 -4.87 9.64
N ILE A 14 -18.51 -4.08 10.47
CA ILE A 14 -18.90 -3.78 11.84
C ILE A 14 -19.32 -2.31 11.91
N PRO A 15 -20.61 -1.99 12.16
CA PRO A 15 -21.06 -0.62 12.32
C PRO A 15 -20.36 0.07 13.51
N ARG A 16 -19.82 1.27 13.28
CA ARG A 16 -19.04 2.02 14.29
C ARG A 16 -19.91 2.60 15.40
N ASP A 17 -21.17 2.87 15.11
CA ASP A 17 -22.22 3.33 16.02
C ASP A 17 -22.92 2.17 16.76
N GLY A 18 -22.47 0.93 16.52
CA GLY A 18 -23.05 -0.29 17.08
C GLY A 18 -24.14 -0.89 16.20
N GLY A 19 -24.54 -2.13 16.52
CA GLY A 19 -25.48 -2.91 15.72
C GLY A 19 -24.92 -4.25 15.28
N PRO A 20 -25.67 -5.02 14.46
CA PRO A 20 -25.27 -6.35 14.05
C PRO A 20 -24.09 -6.31 13.07
N VAL A 21 -23.12 -7.21 13.28
CA VAL A 21 -22.04 -7.46 12.32
C VAL A 21 -22.62 -8.08 11.06
N ARG A 22 -22.23 -7.53 9.91
CA ARG A 22 -22.57 -8.07 8.59
C ARG A 22 -21.35 -8.75 8.00
N TRP A 23 -21.57 -9.70 7.09
CA TRP A 23 -20.49 -10.52 6.54
C TRP A 23 -20.59 -10.58 5.03
N ALA A 24 -19.44 -10.42 4.37
CA ALA A 24 -19.28 -10.70 2.95
C ALA A 24 -18.28 -11.85 2.75
N HIS A 25 -18.47 -12.60 1.68
CA HIS A 25 -17.70 -13.80 1.36
C HIS A 25 -17.20 -13.75 -0.07
N ASP A 26 -16.00 -14.29 -0.30
CA ASP A 26 -15.38 -14.38 -1.62
C ASP A 26 -14.42 -15.59 -1.64
N ASP A 27 -13.93 -15.93 -2.84
CA ASP A 27 -12.83 -16.87 -3.02
C ASP A 27 -11.59 -16.41 -2.25
N ALA A 28 -10.69 -17.36 -2.00
CA ALA A 28 -9.55 -17.09 -1.14
C ALA A 28 -8.55 -16.09 -1.75
N PHE A 29 -8.24 -15.08 -0.95
CA PHE A 29 -7.12 -14.18 -1.14
C PHE A 29 -6.56 -13.78 0.23
N TRP A 30 -5.31 -13.37 0.24
CA TRP A 30 -4.62 -12.91 1.44
C TRP A 30 -4.38 -11.41 1.37
N VAL A 31 -4.48 -10.73 2.52
CA VAL A 31 -4.21 -9.30 2.66
C VAL A 31 -3.30 -9.13 3.86
N TRP A 32 -2.17 -8.45 3.66
CA TRP A 32 -1.35 -7.95 4.78
C TRP A 32 -1.76 -6.52 5.13
N HIS A 33 -1.84 -5.65 4.13
CA HIS A 33 -2.13 -4.24 4.33
C HIS A 33 -3.29 -3.76 3.46
N THR A 34 -4.11 -2.94 4.09
CA THR A 34 -5.14 -2.12 3.44
C THR A 34 -4.56 -0.77 3.08
N VAL A 35 -4.99 -0.22 1.95
CA VAL A 35 -4.65 1.14 1.54
C VAL A 35 -5.52 2.12 2.33
N ASN A 36 -6.84 2.04 2.13
CA ASN A 36 -7.86 2.87 2.78
C ASN A 36 -9.26 2.27 2.47
N ALA A 37 -10.28 2.72 3.19
CA ALA A 37 -11.67 2.36 2.93
C ALA A 37 -12.59 3.56 3.12
N HIS A 38 -13.72 3.59 2.40
CA HIS A 38 -14.75 4.63 2.57
C HIS A 38 -16.14 4.13 2.19
N ASP A 39 -17.17 4.80 2.69
CA ASP A 39 -18.55 4.55 2.30
C ASP A 39 -18.89 5.26 0.99
N ALA A 40 -19.55 4.56 0.07
CA ALA A 40 -20.03 5.11 -1.20
C ALA A 40 -21.38 4.50 -1.58
N GLY A 41 -22.45 5.29 -1.57
CA GLY A 41 -23.77 4.85 -2.04
C GLY A 41 -24.35 3.65 -1.29
N GLY A 42 -24.15 3.56 0.04
CA GLY A 42 -24.58 2.41 0.84
C GLY A 42 -23.75 1.14 0.63
N ARG A 43 -22.57 1.27 0.02
CA ARG A 43 -21.54 0.23 -0.13
C ARG A 43 -20.27 0.69 0.57
N VAL A 44 -19.36 -0.25 0.83
CA VAL A 44 -18.01 0.05 1.32
C VAL A 44 -17.03 -0.20 0.19
N VAL A 45 -16.20 0.79 -0.13
CA VAL A 45 -15.05 0.64 -1.02
C VAL A 45 -13.82 0.41 -0.17
N LEU A 46 -13.09 -0.67 -0.44
CA LEU A 46 -11.85 -1.04 0.26
C LEU A 46 -10.74 -1.24 -0.77
N ASP A 47 -9.69 -0.45 -0.68
CA ASP A 47 -8.47 -0.67 -1.46
C ASP A 47 -7.41 -1.34 -0.58
N TYR A 48 -6.70 -2.31 -1.14
CA TYR A 48 -5.76 -3.15 -0.40
C TYR A 48 -4.73 -3.81 -1.33
N VAL A 49 -3.67 -4.34 -0.72
CA VAL A 49 -2.72 -5.18 -1.43
C VAL A 49 -3.12 -6.63 -1.27
N GLN A 50 -3.41 -7.26 -2.40
CA GLN A 50 -3.83 -8.64 -2.50
C GLN A 50 -2.64 -9.57 -2.72
N TRP A 51 -2.71 -10.76 -2.11
CA TRP A 51 -1.79 -11.86 -2.31
C TRP A 51 -2.54 -13.18 -2.56
N PRO A 52 -1.99 -14.12 -3.34
CA PRO A 52 -2.59 -15.44 -3.54
C PRO A 52 -2.60 -16.31 -2.28
N ALA A 53 -1.65 -16.07 -1.36
CA ALA A 53 -1.43 -16.84 -0.15
C ALA A 53 -0.56 -16.03 0.83
N PRO A 54 -0.55 -16.36 2.13
CA PRO A 54 0.35 -15.73 3.09
C PRO A 54 1.82 -15.97 2.74
N GLY A 55 2.63 -14.92 2.83
CA GLY A 55 4.09 -14.92 2.61
C GLY A 55 4.62 -13.52 2.31
N LEU A 56 5.95 -13.35 2.41
CA LEU A 56 6.65 -12.08 2.14
C LEU A 56 7.41 -12.07 0.79
N GLY A 57 7.39 -13.19 0.07
CA GLY A 57 8.13 -13.41 -1.17
C GLY A 57 7.21 -13.70 -2.37
N PRO A 58 7.74 -13.60 -3.61
CA PRO A 58 6.97 -13.89 -4.81
C PRO A 58 6.52 -15.35 -4.78
N ARG A 59 5.20 -15.56 -4.89
CA ARG A 59 4.62 -16.89 -5.02
C ARG A 59 3.59 -16.85 -6.14
N PRO A 60 3.65 -17.76 -7.12
CA PRO A 60 2.63 -17.82 -8.15
C PRO A 60 1.27 -18.13 -7.51
N ALA A 61 0.22 -17.54 -8.07
CA ALA A 61 -1.14 -17.93 -7.71
C ALA A 61 -1.36 -19.40 -8.09
N ALA A 62 -2.09 -20.14 -7.25
CA ALA A 62 -2.62 -21.43 -7.65
C ALA A 62 -3.62 -21.22 -8.81
N PRO A 63 -3.90 -22.24 -9.64
CA PRO A 63 -4.96 -22.16 -10.64
C PRO A 63 -6.29 -21.72 -10.00
N GLY A 64 -6.89 -20.64 -10.51
CA GLY A 64 -8.11 -20.03 -9.94
C GLY A 64 -7.88 -19.19 -8.67
N GLY A 65 -6.64 -19.06 -8.19
CA GLY A 65 -6.29 -18.22 -7.06
C GLY A 65 -6.18 -16.75 -7.44
N ALA A 66 -6.38 -15.87 -6.46
CA ALA A 66 -6.30 -14.44 -6.66
C ALA A 66 -4.87 -13.98 -7.04
N PRO A 67 -4.68 -13.11 -8.04
CA PRO A 67 -3.37 -12.56 -8.37
C PRO A 67 -2.85 -11.66 -7.25
N HIS A 68 -1.54 -11.41 -7.25
CA HIS A 68 -0.96 -10.39 -6.38
C HIS A 68 -1.15 -9.00 -7.01
N GLY A 69 -1.21 -7.96 -6.17
CA GLY A 69 -1.24 -6.58 -6.65
C GLY A 69 -2.19 -5.66 -5.86
N LEU A 70 -2.34 -4.44 -6.36
CA LEU A 70 -3.28 -3.46 -5.82
C LEU A 70 -4.69 -3.80 -6.29
N ALA A 71 -5.62 -3.97 -5.36
CA ALA A 71 -7.00 -4.35 -5.64
C ALA A 71 -8.00 -3.43 -4.94
N ARG A 72 -9.19 -3.32 -5.53
CA ARG A 72 -10.36 -2.65 -4.97
C ARG A 72 -11.48 -3.66 -4.76
N ALA A 73 -12.03 -3.70 -3.56
CA ALA A 73 -13.25 -4.42 -3.24
C ALA A 73 -14.40 -3.42 -3.02
N VAL A 74 -15.54 -3.65 -3.67
CA VAL A 74 -16.81 -3.00 -3.36
C VAL A 74 -17.68 -4.01 -2.62
N LEU A 75 -17.95 -3.74 -1.35
CA LEU A 75 -18.74 -4.60 -0.48
C LEU A 75 -20.17 -4.09 -0.36
N ASP A 76 -21.10 -5.01 -0.54
CA ASP A 76 -22.51 -4.78 -0.27
C ASP A 76 -22.86 -5.32 1.12
N PRO A 77 -23.03 -4.44 2.13
CA PRO A 77 -23.34 -4.89 3.48
C PRO A 77 -24.71 -5.57 3.58
N ASP A 78 -25.67 -5.24 2.70
CA ASP A 78 -27.02 -5.79 2.74
C ASP A 78 -27.10 -7.12 1.99
N ALA A 79 -26.44 -7.22 0.84
CA ALA A 79 -26.40 -8.45 0.06
C ALA A 79 -25.33 -9.46 0.54
N GLY A 80 -24.35 -9.02 1.33
CA GLY A 80 -23.23 -9.85 1.77
C GLY A 80 -22.28 -10.25 0.65
N THR A 81 -22.17 -9.42 -0.40
CA THR A 81 -21.36 -9.69 -1.59
C THR A 81 -20.11 -8.82 -1.65
N VAL A 82 -19.11 -9.31 -2.36
CA VAL A 82 -17.87 -8.60 -2.67
C VAL A 82 -17.70 -8.59 -4.18
N ARG A 83 -17.46 -7.41 -4.77
CA ARG A 83 -16.97 -7.29 -6.15
C ARG A 83 -15.54 -6.79 -6.10
N ARG A 84 -14.60 -7.57 -6.63
CA ARG A 84 -13.18 -7.20 -6.67
C ARG A 84 -12.72 -6.84 -8.07
N ASP A 85 -11.98 -5.74 -8.17
CA ASP A 85 -11.28 -5.30 -9.35
C ASP A 85 -9.77 -5.26 -9.05
N LEU A 86 -8.94 -5.90 -9.88
CA LEU A 86 -7.49 -5.73 -9.80
C LEU A 86 -7.12 -4.43 -10.51
N LEU A 87 -6.51 -3.50 -9.79
CA LEU A 87 -6.13 -2.19 -10.31
C LEU A 87 -4.76 -2.23 -10.99
N ASP A 88 -3.81 -2.94 -10.41
CA ASP A 88 -2.45 -3.13 -10.93
C ASP A 88 -1.89 -4.44 -10.39
N ASP A 89 -1.21 -5.23 -11.23
CA ASP A 89 -0.66 -6.54 -10.86
C ASP A 89 0.81 -6.48 -10.42
N ALA A 90 1.37 -5.28 -10.25
CA ALA A 90 2.73 -5.11 -9.76
C ALA A 90 2.88 -5.66 -8.33
N ARG A 91 4.05 -6.24 -8.04
CA ARG A 91 4.44 -6.59 -6.68
C ARG A 91 4.65 -5.32 -5.86
N VAL A 92 3.62 -4.94 -5.11
CA VAL A 92 3.65 -3.80 -4.19
C VAL A 92 3.27 -4.22 -2.78
N GLU A 93 3.66 -3.43 -1.79
CA GLU A 93 3.26 -3.53 -0.39
C GLU A 93 3.48 -2.21 0.34
N PHE A 94 3.07 -2.18 1.61
CA PHE A 94 3.12 -0.98 2.45
C PHE A 94 2.41 0.20 1.77
N PRO A 95 1.15 0.01 1.32
CA PRO A 95 0.41 1.07 0.69
C PRO A 95 0.11 2.19 1.68
N ARG A 96 0.24 3.44 1.25
CA ARG A 96 -0.08 4.63 2.03
C ARG A 96 -0.83 5.64 1.18
N VAL A 97 -1.69 6.40 1.86
CA VAL A 97 -2.39 7.57 1.33
C VAL A 97 -1.93 8.80 2.12
N ASP A 98 -2.44 9.97 1.77
CA ASP A 98 -2.44 11.10 2.70
C ASP A 98 -3.32 10.75 3.89
N ASP A 99 -2.78 10.78 5.11
CA ASP A 99 -3.52 10.39 6.31
C ASP A 99 -4.79 11.26 6.52
N ARG A 100 -4.87 12.45 5.90
CA ARG A 100 -6.09 13.29 5.89
C ARG A 100 -7.25 12.72 5.08
N ASP A 101 -6.96 11.81 4.15
CA ASP A 101 -7.95 11.13 3.30
C ASP A 101 -8.43 9.81 3.94
N LEU A 102 -7.90 9.41 5.10
CA LEU A 102 -8.30 8.18 5.77
C LEU A 102 -9.79 8.18 6.06
N THR A 103 -10.43 7.03 5.83
CA THR A 103 -11.88 6.82 5.94
C THR A 103 -12.74 7.59 4.91
N GLY A 104 -12.11 8.39 4.04
CA GLY A 104 -12.74 9.11 2.94
C GLY A 104 -12.28 8.64 1.55
N PRO A 105 -12.88 9.21 0.49
CA PRO A 105 -12.37 9.03 -0.86
C PRO A 105 -10.93 9.53 -0.95
N HIS A 106 -10.06 8.72 -1.55
CA HIS A 106 -8.65 9.04 -1.73
C HIS A 106 -8.29 8.93 -3.21
N ARG A 107 -7.37 9.77 -3.64
CA ARG A 107 -6.91 9.81 -5.04
C ARG A 107 -5.55 9.15 -5.20
N ARG A 108 -4.62 9.44 -4.29
CA ARG A 108 -3.22 9.05 -4.44
C ARG A 108 -2.86 7.93 -3.48
N ILE A 109 -2.20 6.91 -4.00
CA ILE A 109 -1.65 5.80 -3.23
C ILE A 109 -0.16 5.72 -3.55
N ALA A 110 0.68 5.61 -2.53
CA ALA A 110 2.09 5.27 -2.69
C ALA A 110 2.34 3.89 -2.09
N ALA A 111 3.25 3.12 -2.69
CA ALA A 111 3.61 1.80 -2.18
C ALA A 111 5.08 1.50 -2.46
N ALA A 112 5.68 0.66 -1.61
CA ALA A 112 6.95 0.03 -1.93
C ALA A 112 6.70 -1.02 -3.03
N ALA A 113 7.59 -1.08 -4.03
CA ALA A 113 7.40 -1.88 -5.23
C ALA A 113 8.63 -2.73 -5.59
N GLY A 114 8.38 -3.90 -6.16
CA GLY A 114 9.42 -4.68 -6.81
C GLY A 114 9.84 -4.00 -8.11
N SER A 115 11.14 -3.81 -8.32
CA SER A 115 11.66 -3.23 -9.57
C SER A 115 11.71 -4.23 -10.72
N GLY A 116 11.70 -5.55 -10.43
CA GLY A 116 12.00 -6.60 -11.40
C GLY A 116 13.41 -6.54 -12.00
N ARG A 117 14.21 -5.53 -11.61
CA ARG A 117 15.55 -5.21 -12.12
C ARG A 117 16.61 -5.30 -11.03
N ALA A 118 16.26 -5.03 -9.78
CA ALA A 118 17.16 -5.20 -8.65
C ALA A 118 17.44 -6.69 -8.44
N ARG A 119 18.72 -7.05 -8.43
CA ARG A 119 19.19 -8.39 -8.11
C ARG A 119 19.37 -8.50 -6.60
N ASP A 120 19.18 -9.70 -6.05
CA ASP A 120 19.52 -10.06 -4.68
C ASP A 120 18.75 -9.31 -3.57
N LEU A 121 17.51 -8.89 -3.86
CA LEU A 121 16.60 -8.44 -2.80
C LEU A 121 16.11 -9.64 -1.98
N LEU A 122 16.14 -9.50 -0.65
CA LEU A 122 15.57 -10.51 0.24
C LEU A 122 14.03 -10.48 0.15
N PRO A 123 13.34 -11.59 0.51
CA PRO A 123 11.90 -11.57 0.66
C PRO A 123 11.45 -10.44 1.59
N GLY A 124 10.46 -9.66 1.15
CA GLY A 124 9.99 -8.47 1.88
C GLY A 124 10.74 -7.17 1.57
N GLU A 125 11.81 -7.22 0.78
CA GLU A 125 12.50 -6.01 0.31
C GLU A 125 11.93 -5.51 -1.03
N TYR A 126 12.11 -4.22 -1.26
CA TYR A 126 11.57 -3.50 -2.42
C TYR A 126 12.64 -2.60 -3.03
N GLY A 127 12.71 -2.59 -4.36
CA GLY A 127 13.74 -1.89 -5.13
C GLY A 127 13.19 -0.70 -5.91
N ALA A 128 11.95 -0.32 -5.64
CA ALA A 128 11.26 0.79 -6.28
C ALA A 128 10.18 1.36 -5.35
N LEU A 129 9.75 2.58 -5.63
CA LEU A 129 8.52 3.15 -5.11
C LEU A 129 7.55 3.37 -6.26
N ARG A 130 6.26 3.15 -6.02
CA ARG A 130 5.20 3.28 -7.03
C ARG A 130 4.08 4.15 -6.49
N TRP A 131 3.61 5.07 -7.33
CA TRP A 131 2.49 5.95 -7.04
C TRP A 131 1.38 5.69 -8.04
N TYR A 132 0.16 5.67 -7.51
CA TYR A 132 -1.07 5.48 -8.22
C TYR A 132 -1.94 6.72 -8.03
N ASP A 133 -2.41 7.29 -9.13
CA ASP A 133 -3.40 8.35 -9.16
C ASP A 133 -4.71 7.73 -9.68
N VAL A 134 -5.64 7.43 -8.76
CA VAL A 134 -6.96 6.88 -9.06
C VAL A 134 -7.87 8.00 -9.57
N ARG A 135 -8.34 7.90 -10.82
CA ARG A 135 -9.18 8.93 -11.46
C ARG A 135 -10.41 8.29 -12.10
N GLY A 136 -11.53 8.29 -11.40
CA GLY A 136 -12.75 7.66 -11.91
C GLY A 136 -12.53 6.16 -12.13
N ASP A 137 -12.55 5.74 -13.40
CA ASP A 137 -12.25 4.38 -13.88
C ASP A 137 -10.78 4.19 -14.31
N GLY A 138 -9.98 5.24 -14.35
CA GLY A 138 -8.58 5.23 -14.75
C GLY A 138 -7.60 5.14 -13.58
N LEU A 139 -6.41 4.60 -13.88
CA LEU A 139 -5.28 4.51 -12.96
C LEU A 139 -4.01 5.01 -13.65
N ASP A 140 -3.55 6.20 -13.25
CA ASP A 140 -2.26 6.71 -13.70
C ASP A 140 -1.16 6.19 -12.77
N VAL A 141 -0.08 5.65 -13.33
CA VAL A 141 0.97 5.00 -12.53
C VAL A 141 2.32 5.64 -12.79
N ARG A 142 3.05 5.97 -11.71
CA ARG A 142 4.45 6.41 -11.76
C ARG A 142 5.30 5.49 -10.90
N THR A 143 6.50 5.16 -11.38
CA THR A 143 7.45 4.32 -10.63
C THR A 143 8.80 5.00 -10.62
N TRP A 144 9.42 5.01 -9.45
CA TRP A 144 10.82 5.39 -9.29
C TRP A 144 11.64 4.16 -8.94
N GLU A 145 12.65 3.88 -9.76
CA GLU A 145 13.58 2.78 -9.58
C GLU A 145 14.68 3.16 -8.60
N ALA A 146 14.86 2.38 -7.53
CA ALA A 146 15.76 2.72 -6.44
C ALA A 146 17.22 2.28 -6.68
N GLY A 147 17.48 1.50 -7.73
CA GLY A 147 18.80 1.00 -8.08
C GLY A 147 19.36 0.06 -7.01
N ASP A 148 20.50 0.44 -6.41
CA ASP A 148 21.13 -0.33 -5.33
C ASP A 148 20.45 -0.15 -3.97
N LEU A 149 19.49 0.76 -3.86
CA LEU A 149 18.75 0.97 -2.63
C LEU A 149 17.63 -0.06 -2.45
N SER A 150 17.50 -0.56 -1.23
CA SER A 150 16.30 -1.20 -0.72
C SER A 150 15.45 -0.17 0.02
N VAL A 151 14.20 0.03 -0.38
CA VAL A 151 13.28 1.04 0.17
C VAL A 151 12.21 0.41 1.06
N GLY A 152 11.78 1.15 2.09
CA GLY A 152 10.70 0.75 3.00
C GLY A 152 9.36 1.42 2.68
N GLU A 153 8.45 1.41 3.66
CA GLU A 153 7.14 2.08 3.59
C GLU A 153 7.29 3.57 3.24
N PRO A 154 6.60 4.08 2.21
CA PRO A 154 6.52 5.51 1.93
C PRO A 154 5.48 6.18 2.82
N VAL A 155 5.82 7.24 3.53
CA VAL A 155 4.92 7.99 4.41
C VAL A 155 4.67 9.39 3.83
N PHE A 156 3.41 9.84 3.82
CA PHE A 156 3.06 11.18 3.39
C PHE A 156 3.23 12.21 4.51
N ALA A 157 3.82 13.36 4.19
CA ALA A 157 3.86 14.54 5.06
C ALA A 157 3.24 15.74 4.32
N PRO A 158 2.17 16.35 4.84
CA PRO A 158 1.59 17.55 4.24
C PRO A 158 2.52 18.76 4.45
N GLY A 159 2.65 19.61 3.43
CA GLY A 159 3.38 20.87 3.47
C GLY A 159 2.57 22.04 2.90
N ALA A 160 3.07 23.27 3.10
CA ALA A 160 2.41 24.49 2.63
C ALA A 160 2.44 24.64 1.10
N ASP A 161 3.56 24.26 0.47
CA ASP A 161 3.79 24.36 -0.98
C ASP A 161 3.51 23.04 -1.73
N GLY A 162 2.75 22.14 -1.09
CA GLY A 162 2.56 20.76 -1.53
C GLY A 162 3.04 19.75 -0.48
N GLY A 163 2.64 18.50 -0.65
CA GLY A 163 3.07 17.41 0.23
C GLY A 163 4.39 16.78 -0.19
N TYR A 164 4.90 15.91 0.67
CA TYR A 164 6.10 15.12 0.42
C TYR A 164 5.86 13.65 0.78
N TRP A 165 6.51 12.75 0.05
CA TRP A 165 6.62 11.34 0.44
C TRP A 165 8.01 11.08 1.00
N LEU A 166 8.08 10.41 2.13
CA LEU A 166 9.31 10.07 2.81
C LEU A 166 9.46 8.56 2.88
N THR A 167 10.66 8.03 2.67
CA THR A 167 10.95 6.61 2.97
C THR A 167 12.37 6.46 3.49
N PHE A 168 12.56 5.50 4.37
CA PHE A 168 13.91 5.03 4.67
C PHE A 168 14.38 4.08 3.57
N ALA A 169 15.64 4.22 3.19
CA ALA A 169 16.30 3.37 2.25
C ALA A 169 17.65 2.89 2.80
N THR A 170 18.06 1.68 2.42
CA THR A 170 19.38 1.14 2.72
C THR A 170 20.11 0.87 1.41
N ASP A 171 21.29 1.43 1.25
CA ASP A 171 22.19 1.09 0.16
C ASP A 171 22.76 -0.31 0.39
N ARG A 172 22.54 -1.21 -0.55
CA ARG A 172 22.92 -2.62 -0.40
C ARG A 172 24.41 -2.85 -0.66
N THR A 173 25.14 -1.84 -1.14
CA THR A 173 26.58 -1.94 -1.45
C THR A 173 27.46 -1.62 -0.26
N ASP A 174 27.07 -0.63 0.57
CA ASP A 174 27.83 -0.17 1.74
C ASP A 174 27.02 -0.18 3.05
N LEU A 175 25.75 -0.59 3.00
CA LEU A 175 24.79 -0.62 4.12
C LEU A 175 24.49 0.75 4.75
N ALA A 176 24.76 1.84 4.04
CA ALA A 176 24.37 3.17 4.48
C ALA A 176 22.86 3.35 4.43
N SER A 177 22.30 4.02 5.43
CA SER A 177 20.88 4.35 5.47
C SER A 177 20.63 5.80 5.07
N LEU A 178 19.54 6.01 4.35
CA LEU A 178 19.08 7.31 3.89
C LEU A 178 17.61 7.51 4.25
N LEU A 179 17.23 8.75 4.56
CA LEU A 179 15.85 9.20 4.42
C LEU A 179 15.74 9.89 3.06
N LEU A 180 14.89 9.35 2.18
CA LEU A 180 14.60 9.91 0.87
C LEU A 180 13.32 10.75 0.96
N VAL A 181 13.31 11.90 0.29
CA VAL A 181 12.16 12.81 0.25
C VAL A 181 11.79 13.04 -1.22
N PHE A 182 10.53 12.82 -1.56
CA PHE A 182 9.98 12.99 -2.90
C PHE A 182 8.91 14.08 -2.88
N ALA A 183 8.90 14.95 -3.89
CA ALA A 183 7.83 15.92 -4.04
C ALA A 183 6.56 15.23 -4.52
N ASP A 184 5.43 15.50 -3.89
CA ASP A 184 4.14 14.90 -4.24
C ASP A 184 3.66 15.30 -5.66
N GLY A 185 4.10 16.44 -6.19
CA GLY A 185 3.77 16.87 -7.55
C GLY A 185 4.40 16.03 -8.67
N ASP A 186 5.58 15.44 -8.43
CA ASP A 186 6.26 14.54 -9.37
C ASP A 186 7.15 13.51 -8.66
N PRO A 187 6.55 12.53 -7.96
CA PRO A 187 7.33 11.59 -7.17
C PRO A 187 8.11 10.59 -8.05
N GLY A 188 7.66 10.36 -9.30
CA GLY A 188 8.37 9.50 -10.26
C GLY A 188 9.70 10.10 -10.75
N GLY A 189 9.87 11.41 -10.65
CA GLY A 189 11.11 12.12 -11.01
C GLY A 189 12.29 11.83 -10.06
N GLY A 190 12.02 11.20 -8.91
CA GLY A 190 13.03 10.84 -7.91
C GLY A 190 13.08 11.79 -6.72
N PRO A 191 13.99 11.53 -5.76
CA PRO A 191 14.01 12.28 -4.51
C PRO A 191 14.53 13.70 -4.71
N VAL A 192 13.80 14.67 -4.18
CA VAL A 192 14.22 16.09 -4.09
C VAL A 192 15.19 16.34 -2.95
N ALA A 193 15.26 15.44 -1.96
CA ALA A 193 16.29 15.44 -0.93
C ALA A 193 16.67 14.03 -0.51
N ARG A 194 17.93 13.86 -0.08
CA ARG A 194 18.48 12.61 0.45
C ARG A 194 19.27 12.95 1.71
N VAL A 195 18.81 12.46 2.86
CA VAL A 195 19.45 12.71 4.16
C VAL A 195 20.16 11.45 4.59
N ARG A 196 21.49 11.49 4.74
CA ARG A 196 22.25 10.35 5.26
C ARG A 196 21.97 10.19 6.75
N VAL A 197 21.56 9.00 7.16
CA VAL A 197 21.37 8.67 8.56
C VAL A 197 22.70 8.14 9.10
N PRO A 198 23.22 8.69 10.22
CA PRO A 198 24.56 8.33 10.73
C PRO A 198 24.63 6.92 11.32
N VAL A 199 23.50 6.23 11.42
CA VAL A 199 23.37 4.87 11.91
C VAL A 199 22.55 4.05 10.93
N ARG A 200 22.82 2.74 10.88
CA ARG A 200 22.02 1.82 10.07
C ARG A 200 20.59 1.78 10.60
N VAL A 201 19.65 2.10 9.74
CA VAL A 201 18.22 1.85 9.93
C VAL A 201 17.94 0.51 9.28
N ALA A 202 17.59 -0.50 10.09
CA ALA A 202 17.12 -1.76 9.54
C ALA A 202 15.86 -1.51 8.69
N LEU A 203 15.63 -2.34 7.67
CA LEU A 203 14.35 -2.32 6.96
C LEU A 203 13.24 -2.63 7.97
N GLY A 204 12.57 -1.57 8.38
CA GLY A 204 11.53 -1.59 9.39
C GLY A 204 10.20 -2.05 8.82
N LEU A 205 9.16 -1.90 9.62
CA LEU A 205 7.78 -2.15 9.21
C LEU A 205 7.10 -0.80 8.94
N HIS A 206 6.42 -0.26 9.95
CA HIS A 206 5.58 0.92 9.80
C HIS A 206 6.18 2.18 10.41
N GLY A 207 5.80 3.31 9.84
CA GLY A 207 6.03 4.64 10.35
C GLY A 207 4.80 5.54 10.17
N ALA A 208 4.85 6.71 10.80
CA ALA A 208 3.85 7.74 10.62
C ALA A 208 4.54 9.11 10.66
N TRP A 209 3.96 10.06 9.94
CA TRP A 209 4.32 11.47 10.08
C TRP A 209 3.42 12.10 11.14
N LEU A 210 4.04 12.79 12.09
CA LEU A 210 3.32 13.59 13.08
C LEU A 210 3.66 15.05 12.85
N PRO A 211 2.69 15.90 12.47
CA PRO A 211 2.93 17.33 12.36
C PRO A 211 3.26 17.91 13.75
N THR A 212 4.09 18.94 13.80
CA THR A 212 4.45 19.62 15.05
C THR A 212 3.30 20.44 15.66
N GLU A 213 2.26 20.69 14.88
CA GLU A 213 1.03 21.37 15.32
C GLU A 213 -0.17 20.57 14.81
N GLU A 214 -1.10 20.21 15.71
CA GLU A 214 -2.42 19.74 15.30
C GLU A 214 -3.19 20.94 14.74
N ARG A 215 -3.79 20.79 13.55
CA ARG A 215 -4.73 21.82 13.08
C ARG A 215 -5.95 21.80 14.02
N PRO A 216 -6.41 22.96 14.52
CA PRO A 216 -7.68 23.01 15.25
C PRO A 216 -8.78 22.50 14.32
N GLY A 217 -9.57 21.55 14.84
CA GLY A 217 -10.68 20.91 14.14
C GLY A 217 -11.87 21.82 13.89
#